data_AF-A0A3B3RT79-F1
#
_entry.id   AF-A0A3B3RT79-F1
#
_cell.length_a   1.000
_cell.length_b   1.000
_cell.length_c   1.000
_cell.angle_alpha   90.00
_cell.angle_beta   90.00
_cell.angle_gamma   90.00
#
_symmetry.space_group_name_H-M   'P 1'
#
loop_
_entity.id
_entity.type
_entity.pdbx_description
1 polymer ?
#
loop_
_entity_poly.entity_id
_entity_poly.type
_entity_poly.pdbx_seq_one_letter_code
_entity_poly.pdbx_strand_id
1 'polypeptide(L)'
;MGVSRLDVFYRRLLLTKLFIQGWGKPEDLKRIFEFRKIIGDREKCKDLVPKDYPVFIDKIEEQNDCRILNGHFTSPLEHFLPGILPAESVKARFQFILPRKWKKFKPVCIHLAGTGDHFFWRRRTLMAKPMMKETGMASLLLENPYYGYRKPKEQIRSSLRNVSDLFVMGGALILESAALLHWLEREGYWPLGMTGISMGGHMASLAVTNWPKPIPLVPCLSWSTASGVFTTGVLSKAVNWRELEKQYATDTVYEEEITRMLEYCGMDSFRMGQDFVKNSPSSVDTLSGLDLPADFLSMPTPQASALSAEGRGRSGGQASWPERGCGGGLDPMLSAVSSSRPHLDMLTARNVAEQRQPHRSLQHESLGFMKGVMDECTHIANFSGEMPGHSQVTHLKSMFPFSLPRVTATAGAWWLWVQLDLAIMSHLLDIDVMSLLTEILC
;
A
#
# COMPACT_ATOMS: atom_id res chain seq x y z
N MET A 1 2.75 -23.34 4.21
CA MET A 1 1.96 -22.38 3.42
C MET A 1 2.58 -22.28 2.04
N GLY A 2 1.82 -22.57 0.98
CA GLY A 2 2.30 -22.44 -0.41
C GLY A 2 2.54 -20.98 -0.76
N VAL A 3 3.68 -20.67 -1.38
CA VAL A 3 4.01 -19.32 -1.84
C VAL A 3 3.08 -18.99 -3.02
N SER A 4 2.41 -17.83 -2.98
CA SER A 4 1.56 -17.36 -4.08
C SER A 4 2.36 -17.34 -5.39
N ARG A 5 1.82 -17.91 -6.47
CA ARG A 5 2.49 -17.92 -7.80
C ARG A 5 2.73 -16.49 -8.30
N LEU A 6 1.84 -15.54 -7.95
CA LEU A 6 2.02 -14.11 -8.23
C LEU A 6 3.22 -13.53 -7.47
N ASP A 7 3.39 -13.89 -6.19
CA ASP A 7 4.54 -13.43 -5.39
C ASP A 7 5.87 -13.98 -5.91
N VAL A 8 5.89 -15.25 -6.33
CA VAL A 8 7.07 -15.89 -6.93
C VAL A 8 7.44 -15.18 -8.23
N PHE A 9 6.45 -14.88 -9.08
CA PHE A 9 6.66 -14.17 -10.32
C PHE A 9 7.18 -12.75 -10.06
N TYR A 10 6.52 -11.98 -9.20
CA TYR A 10 6.94 -10.62 -8.87
C TYR A 10 8.36 -10.55 -8.33
N ARG A 11 8.78 -11.54 -7.51
CA ARG A 11 10.16 -11.64 -7.00
C ARG A 11 11.21 -11.84 -8.08
N ARG A 12 10.89 -12.54 -9.18
CA ARG A 12 11.81 -12.73 -10.32
C ARG A 12 12.03 -11.43 -11.11
N LEU A 13 11.15 -10.45 -10.92
CA LEU A 13 11.11 -9.21 -11.69
C LEU A 13 11.65 -7.99 -10.95
N LEU A 14 11.95 -8.14 -9.66
CA LEU A 14 12.62 -7.14 -8.83
C LEU A 14 14.12 -7.07 -9.18
N LEU A 15 14.41 -6.53 -10.36
CA LEU A 15 15.77 -6.41 -10.91
C LEU A 15 16.60 -5.30 -10.25
N THR A 16 15.96 -4.35 -9.57
CA THR A 16 16.63 -3.18 -8.96
C THR A 16 16.43 -3.11 -7.46
N LYS A 17 17.49 -2.76 -6.73
CA LYS A 17 17.43 -2.53 -5.29
C LYS A 17 16.78 -1.20 -4.95
N LEU A 18 16.02 -1.19 -3.85
CA LEU A 18 15.42 -0.02 -3.21
C LEU A 18 16.31 0.46 -2.07
N PHE A 19 16.18 1.75 -1.73
CA PHE A 19 16.84 2.37 -0.58
C PHE A 19 18.37 2.22 -0.64
N ILE A 20 18.94 2.36 -1.84
CA ILE A 20 20.37 2.15 -2.08
C ILE A 20 21.27 3.16 -1.37
N GLN A 21 20.74 4.30 -0.94
CA GLN A 21 21.41 5.32 -0.13
C GLN A 21 21.07 5.23 1.36
N GLY A 22 20.26 4.24 1.77
CA GLY A 22 19.95 3.97 3.16
C GLY A 22 18.72 4.73 3.68
N TRP A 23 18.81 5.25 4.91
CA TRP A 23 17.66 5.79 5.63
C TRP A 23 17.22 7.18 5.15
N GLY A 24 18.16 7.99 4.67
CA GLY A 24 18.00 9.42 4.47
C GLY A 24 18.79 10.20 5.53
N LYS A 25 18.81 11.54 5.46
CA LYS A 25 19.55 12.32 6.46
C LYS A 25 18.82 12.30 7.81
N PRO A 26 19.52 12.12 8.94
CA PRO A 26 18.90 12.11 10.26
C PRO A 26 18.08 13.38 10.54
N GLU A 27 18.59 14.55 10.18
CA GLU A 27 17.92 15.84 10.40
C GLU A 27 16.61 15.93 9.62
N ASP A 28 16.61 15.40 8.39
CA ASP A 28 15.42 15.36 7.54
C ASP A 28 14.37 14.39 8.10
N LEU A 29 14.78 13.23 8.63
CA LEU A 29 13.87 12.31 9.31
C LEU A 29 13.22 12.94 10.55
N LYS A 30 14.01 13.64 11.39
CA LYS A 30 13.49 14.35 12.57
C LYS A 30 12.43 15.38 12.15
N ARG A 31 12.73 16.21 11.15
CA ARG A 31 11.79 17.19 10.58
C ARG A 31 10.53 16.55 10.01
N ILE A 32 10.66 15.44 9.29
CA ILE A 32 9.52 14.69 8.73
C ILE A 32 8.63 14.17 9.85
N PHE A 33 9.20 13.60 10.92
CA PHE A 33 8.42 13.02 12.02
C PHE A 33 7.71 14.08 12.86
N GLU A 34 8.36 15.22 13.12
CA GLU A 34 7.71 16.35 13.76
C GLU A 34 6.54 16.87 12.91
N PHE A 35 6.75 17.02 11.60
CA PHE A 35 5.71 17.48 10.71
C PHE A 35 4.59 16.46 10.52
N ARG A 36 4.89 15.15 10.54
CA ARG A 36 3.91 14.05 10.52
C ARG A 36 2.85 14.27 11.59
N LYS A 37 3.24 14.61 12.81
CA LYS A 37 2.32 14.83 13.95
C LYS A 37 1.36 16.01 13.73
N ILE A 38 1.71 16.93 12.82
CA ILE A 38 0.85 18.03 12.41
C ILE A 38 -0.07 17.57 11.27
N ILE A 39 0.48 16.99 10.20
CA ILE A 39 -0.32 16.58 9.04
C ILE A 39 -1.26 15.41 9.33
N GLY A 40 -0.94 14.55 10.31
CA GLY A 40 -1.79 13.42 10.70
C GLY A 40 -2.99 13.80 11.56
N ASP A 41 -3.00 15.02 12.08
CA ASP A 41 -4.11 15.61 12.81
C ASP A 41 -4.98 16.41 11.83
N ARG A 42 -6.20 15.92 11.52
CA ARG A 42 -7.11 16.55 10.57
C ARG A 42 -7.42 18.00 10.94
N GLU A 43 -7.55 18.30 12.23
CA GLU A 43 -7.88 19.65 12.69
C GLU A 43 -6.74 20.62 12.48
N LYS A 44 -5.49 20.15 12.55
CA LYS A 44 -4.31 20.96 12.20
C LYS A 44 -4.09 21.00 10.69
N CYS A 45 -4.27 19.87 10.00
CA CYS A 45 -3.97 19.72 8.59
C CYS A 45 -4.89 20.55 7.68
N LYS A 46 -6.17 20.71 8.06
CA LYS A 46 -7.17 21.42 7.25
C LYS A 46 -6.80 22.88 6.94
N ASP A 47 -5.99 23.51 7.79
CA ASP A 47 -5.60 24.91 7.67
C ASP A 47 -4.19 25.09 7.07
N LEU A 48 -3.47 24.00 6.78
CA LEU A 48 -2.12 24.05 6.20
C LEU A 48 -2.13 24.49 4.72
N VAL A 49 -3.22 24.22 4.00
CA VAL A 49 -3.34 24.57 2.58
C VAL A 49 -4.47 25.59 2.41
N PRO A 50 -4.15 26.86 2.06
CA PRO A 50 -5.15 27.89 1.80
C PRO A 50 -6.19 27.47 0.75
N LYS A 51 -7.45 27.89 0.93
CA LYS A 51 -8.53 27.61 -0.03
C LYS A 51 -8.32 28.23 -1.40
N ASP A 52 -7.51 29.29 -1.47
CA ASP A 52 -7.15 30.04 -2.66
C ASP A 52 -5.74 29.66 -3.19
N TYR A 53 -5.19 28.51 -2.75
CA TYR A 53 -3.86 28.06 -3.15
C TYR A 53 -3.68 28.14 -4.69
N PRO A 54 -2.56 28.73 -5.17
CA PRO A 54 -2.37 29.01 -6.58
C PRO A 54 -2.16 27.72 -7.38
N VAL A 55 -3.03 27.50 -8.35
CA VAL A 55 -2.96 26.38 -9.30
C VAL A 55 -3.06 26.95 -10.71
N PHE A 56 -2.12 26.57 -11.58
CA PHE A 56 -1.97 27.14 -12.91
C PHE A 56 -2.25 26.08 -13.98
N ILE A 57 -2.92 26.51 -15.06
CA ILE A 57 -3.11 25.68 -16.25
C ILE A 57 -2.09 26.14 -17.30
N ASP A 58 -1.17 25.25 -17.64
CA ASP A 58 -0.09 25.53 -18.60
C ASP A 58 -0.56 25.37 -20.04
N LYS A 59 -1.38 24.35 -20.29
CA LYS A 59 -1.75 23.95 -21.64
C LYS A 59 -3.12 23.30 -21.65
N ILE A 60 -3.90 23.63 -22.66
CA ILE A 60 -5.18 23.01 -22.95
C ILE A 60 -5.09 22.29 -24.28
N GLU A 61 -5.44 21.01 -24.30
CA GLU A 61 -5.49 20.17 -25.50
C GLU A 61 -6.94 19.76 -25.76
N GLU A 62 -7.44 20.14 -26.92
CA GLU A 62 -8.77 19.71 -27.38
C GLU A 62 -8.62 18.39 -28.15
N GLN A 63 -9.23 17.31 -27.65
CA GLN A 63 -9.36 16.04 -28.35
C GLN A 63 -10.81 15.82 -28.77
N ASN A 64 -11.06 14.91 -29.70
CA ASN A 64 -12.42 14.65 -30.22
C ASN A 64 -13.41 14.25 -29.11
N ASP A 65 -12.96 13.48 -28.13
CA ASP A 65 -13.77 12.92 -27.05
C ASP A 65 -13.64 13.65 -25.71
N CYS A 66 -12.56 14.41 -25.49
CA CYS A 66 -12.25 15.04 -24.22
C CYS A 66 -11.46 16.33 -24.37
N ARG A 67 -11.42 17.11 -23.29
CA ARG A 67 -10.51 18.25 -23.13
C ARG A 67 -9.48 17.88 -22.06
N ILE A 68 -8.21 18.12 -22.33
CA ILE A 68 -7.11 17.79 -21.41
C ILE A 68 -6.42 19.07 -20.98
N LEU A 69 -6.40 19.33 -19.68
CA LEU A 69 -5.69 20.46 -19.10
C LEU A 69 -4.43 19.91 -18.44
N ASN A 70 -3.27 20.43 -18.83
CA ASN A 70 -2.02 20.19 -18.12
C ASN A 70 -1.79 21.38 -17.20
N GLY A 71 -1.58 21.12 -15.93
CA GLY A 71 -1.41 22.17 -14.93
C GLY A 71 -0.32 21.84 -13.92
N HIS A 72 0.00 22.85 -13.12
CA HIS A 72 1.00 22.74 -12.08
C HIS A 72 0.74 23.70 -10.92
N PHE A 73 1.45 23.45 -9.84
CA PHE A 73 1.55 24.33 -8.69
C PHE A 73 2.83 23.99 -7.90
N THR A 74 3.25 24.87 -7.01
CA THR A 74 4.33 24.55 -6.06
C THR A 74 3.78 23.61 -5.01
N SER A 75 4.47 22.51 -4.72
CA SER A 75 4.05 21.57 -3.67
C SER A 75 3.98 22.29 -2.32
N PRO A 76 2.85 22.27 -1.59
CA PRO A 76 2.75 22.97 -0.31
C PRO A 76 3.76 22.47 0.73
N LEU A 77 4.22 21.22 0.61
CA LEU A 77 5.24 20.66 1.50
C LEU A 77 6.53 21.50 1.50
N GLU A 78 6.89 22.12 0.38
CA GLU A 78 8.09 22.96 0.26
C GLU A 78 8.03 24.18 1.19
N HIS A 79 6.84 24.68 1.51
CA HIS A 79 6.67 25.83 2.42
C HIS A 79 6.90 25.45 3.88
N PHE A 80 6.63 24.20 4.26
CA PHE A 80 6.76 23.71 5.63
C PHE A 80 8.11 23.04 5.89
N LEU A 81 8.62 22.31 4.90
CA LEU A 81 9.87 21.57 4.96
C LEU A 81 10.76 21.96 3.76
N PRO A 82 11.28 23.19 3.71
CA PRO A 82 12.09 23.64 2.58
C PRO A 82 13.31 22.74 2.37
N GLY A 83 13.59 22.42 1.11
CA GLY A 83 14.70 21.55 0.71
C GLY A 83 14.53 20.06 1.01
N ILE A 84 13.37 19.62 1.53
CA ILE A 84 13.09 18.19 1.75
C ILE A 84 12.76 17.48 0.43
N LEU A 85 12.08 18.19 -0.49
CA LEU A 85 11.76 17.70 -1.81
C LEU A 85 13.00 17.85 -2.70
N PRO A 86 13.30 16.87 -3.57
CA PRO A 86 14.24 17.13 -4.64
C PRO A 86 13.69 18.24 -5.55
N ALA A 87 14.58 19.03 -6.15
CA ALA A 87 14.22 20.21 -6.93
C ALA A 87 13.20 19.89 -8.04
N GLU A 88 13.31 18.72 -8.67
CA GLU A 88 12.38 18.24 -9.70
C GLU A 88 10.96 17.98 -9.15
N SER A 89 10.84 17.64 -7.87
CA SER A 89 9.56 17.38 -7.20
C SER A 89 8.91 18.60 -6.57
N VAL A 90 9.60 19.74 -6.44
CA VAL A 90 9.00 20.98 -5.90
C VAL A 90 7.80 21.43 -6.72
N LYS A 91 7.88 21.31 -8.05
CA LYS A 91 6.75 21.61 -8.95
C LYS A 91 5.85 20.39 -9.09
N ALA A 92 4.71 20.41 -8.41
CA ALA A 92 3.64 19.43 -8.59
C ALA A 92 3.00 19.60 -9.97
N ARG A 93 2.77 18.49 -10.66
CA ARG A 93 2.23 18.46 -12.03
C ARG A 93 1.02 17.56 -12.09
N PHE A 94 -0.02 18.00 -12.79
CA PHE A 94 -1.22 17.20 -12.97
C PHE A 94 -1.77 17.30 -14.39
N GLN A 95 -2.57 16.32 -14.74
CA GLN A 95 -3.36 16.31 -15.96
C GLN A 95 -4.83 16.12 -15.62
N PHE A 96 -5.69 17.00 -16.10
CA PHE A 96 -7.12 16.98 -15.83
C PHE A 96 -7.90 16.66 -17.10
N ILE A 97 -8.54 15.50 -17.11
CA ILE A 97 -9.29 14.94 -18.24
C ILE A 97 -10.77 15.27 -18.05
N LEU A 98 -11.29 16.12 -18.93
CA LEU A 98 -12.65 16.65 -18.85
C LEU A 98 -13.52 16.09 -19.98
N PRO A 99 -14.80 15.74 -19.69
CA PRO A 99 -15.78 15.52 -20.73
C PRO A 99 -16.12 16.85 -21.43
N ARG A 100 -16.49 16.78 -22.72
CA ARG A 100 -16.94 17.97 -23.47
C ARG A 100 -18.30 18.49 -23.03
N LYS A 101 -19.16 17.60 -22.52
CA LYS A 101 -20.51 17.92 -22.08
C LYS A 101 -20.71 17.42 -20.67
N TRP A 102 -21.22 18.28 -19.82
CA TRP A 102 -21.66 17.93 -18.49
C TRP A 102 -23.15 17.61 -18.51
N LYS A 103 -23.57 16.74 -17.60
CA LYS A 103 -25.00 16.54 -17.31
C LYS A 103 -25.43 17.65 -16.35
N LYS A 104 -25.93 17.29 -15.16
CA LYS A 104 -26.35 18.24 -14.13
C LYS A 104 -25.19 18.72 -13.25
N PHE A 105 -24.23 17.84 -12.98
CA PHE A 105 -23.12 18.08 -12.07
C PHE A 105 -21.79 17.99 -12.82
N LYS A 106 -20.71 18.45 -12.17
CA LYS A 106 -19.34 18.36 -12.68
C LYS A 106 -18.48 17.44 -11.79
N PRO A 107 -18.78 16.13 -11.74
CA PRO A 107 -18.07 15.22 -10.85
C PRO A 107 -16.62 15.05 -11.27
N VAL A 108 -15.72 14.97 -10.28
CA VAL A 108 -14.28 14.80 -10.49
C VAL A 108 -13.74 13.76 -9.50
N CYS A 109 -12.95 12.82 -10.01
CA CYS A 109 -12.15 11.92 -9.18
C CYS A 109 -10.66 12.25 -9.31
N ILE A 110 -9.95 12.44 -8.19
CA ILE A 110 -8.49 12.56 -8.16
C ILE A 110 -7.88 11.15 -8.13
N HIS A 111 -6.94 10.88 -9.02
CA HIS A 111 -6.25 9.59 -9.10
C HIS A 111 -4.81 9.75 -8.62
N LEU A 112 -4.42 9.02 -7.58
CA LEU A 112 -3.03 8.93 -7.15
C LEU A 112 -2.33 7.73 -7.79
N ALA A 113 -1.07 7.93 -8.18
CA ALA A 113 -0.33 6.97 -8.98
C ALA A 113 0.15 5.78 -8.12
N GLY A 114 0.04 4.57 -8.65
CA GLY A 114 0.64 3.35 -8.08
C GLY A 114 2.15 3.27 -8.36
N THR A 115 2.83 2.29 -7.76
CA THR A 115 4.29 2.17 -7.89
C THR A 115 4.74 2.07 -9.35
N GLY A 116 5.66 2.95 -9.76
CA GLY A 116 6.19 2.98 -11.13
C GLY A 116 5.26 3.52 -12.21
N ASP A 117 4.11 4.09 -11.83
CA ASP A 117 3.25 4.81 -12.77
C ASP A 117 3.80 6.21 -13.06
N HIS A 118 4.77 6.26 -13.96
CA HIS A 118 5.38 7.49 -14.44
C HIS A 118 4.45 8.23 -15.42
N PHE A 119 4.44 9.56 -15.34
CA PHE A 119 3.61 10.42 -16.16
C PHE A 119 2.11 10.14 -15.97
N PHE A 120 1.32 10.27 -17.04
CA PHE A 120 -0.13 10.20 -16.99
C PHE A 120 -0.74 9.16 -17.93
N TRP A 121 0.03 8.62 -18.88
CA TRP A 121 -0.55 7.88 -20.02
C TRP A 121 -1.38 6.68 -19.56
N ARG A 122 -0.89 5.88 -18.60
CA ARG A 122 -1.58 4.67 -18.13
C ARG A 122 -2.89 5.02 -17.44
N ARG A 123 -2.86 5.85 -16.39
CA ARG A 123 -4.07 6.32 -15.71
C ARG A 123 -5.03 7.03 -16.66
N ARG A 124 -4.52 7.81 -17.60
CA ARG A 124 -5.35 8.50 -18.60
C ARG A 124 -6.09 7.50 -19.49
N THR A 125 -5.37 6.54 -20.08
CA THR A 125 -5.91 5.63 -21.09
C THR A 125 -6.76 4.54 -20.49
N LEU A 126 -6.31 3.95 -19.37
CA LEU A 126 -6.91 2.75 -18.78
C LEU A 126 -7.98 3.07 -17.72
N MET A 127 -7.97 4.27 -17.13
CA MET A 127 -8.94 4.63 -16.09
C MET A 127 -9.74 5.89 -16.45
N ALA A 128 -9.06 7.01 -16.72
CA ALA A 128 -9.75 8.30 -16.90
C ALA A 128 -10.66 8.33 -18.12
N LYS A 129 -10.16 7.89 -19.29
CA LYS A 129 -10.95 7.87 -20.53
C LYS A 129 -12.15 6.92 -20.45
N PRO A 130 -12.03 5.66 -19.98
CA PRO A 130 -13.18 4.79 -19.74
C PRO A 130 -14.20 5.39 -18.77
N MET A 131 -13.73 5.87 -17.62
CA MET A 131 -14.59 6.45 -16.59
C MET A 131 -15.37 7.67 -17.10
N MET A 132 -14.70 8.55 -17.85
CA MET A 132 -15.34 9.68 -18.51
C MET A 132 -16.38 9.23 -19.54
N LYS A 133 -16.09 8.22 -20.37
CA LYS A 133 -17.02 7.71 -21.39
C LYS A 133 -18.26 7.06 -20.79
N GLU A 134 -18.09 6.26 -19.74
CA GLU A 134 -19.17 5.49 -19.13
C GLU A 134 -20.04 6.33 -18.19
N THR A 135 -19.44 7.25 -17.44
CA THR A 135 -20.14 7.97 -16.37
C THR A 135 -20.30 9.47 -16.64
N GLY A 136 -19.47 10.04 -17.52
CA GLY A 136 -19.36 11.49 -17.69
C GLY A 136 -18.58 12.19 -16.57
N MET A 137 -17.82 11.44 -15.76
CA MET A 137 -16.98 11.98 -14.69
C MET A 137 -15.59 12.36 -15.20
N ALA A 138 -15.07 13.50 -14.74
CA ALA A 138 -13.72 13.90 -15.05
C ALA A 138 -12.70 13.27 -14.11
N SER A 139 -11.44 13.21 -14.54
CA SER A 139 -10.34 12.64 -13.76
C SER A 139 -9.18 13.61 -13.66
N LEU A 140 -8.74 13.89 -12.44
CA LEU A 140 -7.53 14.66 -12.20
C LEU A 140 -6.40 13.71 -11.80
N LEU A 141 -5.37 13.65 -12.63
CA LEU A 141 -4.24 12.74 -12.49
C LEU A 141 -3.05 13.51 -11.94
N LEU A 142 -2.72 13.33 -10.66
CA LEU A 142 -1.54 13.94 -10.04
C LEU A 142 -0.29 13.06 -10.31
N GLU A 143 0.81 13.63 -10.77
CA GLU A 143 2.08 12.90 -10.88
C GLU A 143 2.77 12.89 -9.51
N ASN A 144 3.07 11.70 -8.97
CA ASN A 144 3.69 11.60 -7.65
C ASN A 144 5.10 12.23 -7.65
N PRO A 145 5.57 12.75 -6.50
CA PRO A 145 7.00 13.03 -6.29
C PRO A 145 7.86 11.84 -6.72
N TYR A 146 9.09 12.09 -7.16
CA TYR A 146 10.04 11.08 -7.64
C TYR A 146 9.66 10.34 -8.94
N TYR A 147 8.52 10.62 -9.58
CA TYR A 147 8.06 9.94 -10.80
C TYR A 147 8.02 10.85 -12.02
N GLY A 148 8.23 10.28 -13.22
CA GLY A 148 8.13 10.98 -14.50
C GLY A 148 8.94 12.27 -14.51
N TYR A 149 8.29 13.43 -14.68
CA TYR A 149 8.98 14.73 -14.69
C TYR A 149 9.48 15.19 -13.32
N ARG A 150 9.00 14.57 -12.24
CA ARG A 150 9.38 14.85 -10.85
C ARG A 150 10.49 13.92 -10.33
N LYS A 151 11.02 13.05 -11.17
CA LYS A 151 12.04 12.06 -10.82
C LYS A 151 13.45 12.68 -10.79
N PRO A 152 14.23 12.53 -9.70
CA PRO A 152 15.64 12.91 -9.68
C PRO A 152 16.45 12.18 -10.76
N LYS A 153 17.42 12.87 -11.38
CA LYS A 153 18.18 12.34 -12.53
C LYS A 153 18.90 11.03 -12.23
N GLU A 154 19.44 10.90 -11.03
CA GLU A 154 20.21 9.74 -10.59
C GLU A 154 19.30 8.58 -10.14
N GLN A 155 17.98 8.80 -10.05
CA GLN A 155 17.04 7.74 -9.68
C GLN A 155 16.75 6.81 -10.87
N ILE A 156 17.02 5.52 -10.65
CA ILE A 156 16.76 4.47 -11.63
C ILE A 156 15.31 3.99 -11.49
N ARG A 157 14.55 4.06 -12.59
CA ARG A 157 13.13 3.67 -12.63
C ARG A 157 12.34 4.33 -11.48
N SER A 158 11.53 3.57 -10.77
CA SER A 158 10.74 4.00 -9.60
C SER A 158 11.39 3.67 -8.26
N SER A 159 12.67 3.29 -8.27
CA SER A 159 13.37 2.84 -7.07
C SER A 159 13.83 4.02 -6.23
N LEU A 160 13.08 4.30 -5.16
CA LEU A 160 13.44 5.34 -4.20
C LEU A 160 14.82 5.07 -3.58
N ARG A 161 15.60 6.13 -3.39
CA ARG A 161 17.01 6.02 -3.01
C ARG A 161 17.17 5.96 -1.50
N ASN A 162 16.31 6.63 -0.76
CA ASN A 162 16.29 6.64 0.71
C ASN A 162 14.93 6.17 1.23
N VAL A 163 14.91 5.64 2.45
CA VAL A 163 13.65 5.33 3.14
C VAL A 163 12.82 6.60 3.35
N SER A 164 13.46 7.71 3.73
CA SER A 164 12.83 9.03 3.90
C SER A 164 12.07 9.51 2.65
N ASP A 165 12.54 9.18 1.43
CA ASP A 165 11.91 9.60 0.18
C ASP A 165 10.45 9.13 0.09
N LEU A 166 10.13 7.98 0.69
CA LEU A 166 8.77 7.45 0.74
C LEU A 166 7.85 8.35 1.58
N PHE A 167 8.35 8.87 2.69
CA PHE A 167 7.58 9.72 3.60
C PHE A 167 7.44 11.13 3.05
N VAL A 168 8.48 11.65 2.40
CA VAL A 168 8.43 12.90 1.64
C VAL A 168 7.36 12.81 0.54
N MET A 169 7.32 11.69 -0.20
CA MET A 169 6.28 11.45 -1.19
C MET A 169 4.88 11.47 -0.56
N GLY A 170 4.68 10.77 0.57
CA GLY A 170 3.40 10.72 1.25
C GLY A 170 2.93 12.07 1.78
N GLY A 171 3.79 12.79 2.50
CA GLY A 171 3.48 14.12 3.02
C GLY A 171 3.14 15.12 1.92
N ALA A 172 3.88 15.09 0.81
CA ALA A 172 3.59 15.92 -0.36
C ALA A 172 2.23 15.57 -0.96
N LEU A 173 1.92 14.29 -1.17
CA LEU A 173 0.66 13.87 -1.77
C LEU A 173 -0.57 14.21 -0.90
N ILE A 174 -0.45 14.19 0.43
CA ILE A 174 -1.52 14.65 1.33
C ILE A 174 -1.84 16.12 1.06
N LEU A 175 -0.83 16.99 1.13
CA LEU A 175 -1.03 18.44 0.98
C LEU A 175 -1.36 18.85 -0.47
N GLU A 176 -0.74 18.20 -1.46
CA GLU A 176 -1.03 18.43 -2.88
C GLU A 176 -2.47 18.03 -3.23
N SER A 177 -2.98 16.95 -2.62
CA SER A 177 -4.37 16.56 -2.79
C SER A 177 -5.32 17.60 -2.18
N ALA A 178 -5.00 18.14 -1.00
CA ALA A 178 -5.78 19.21 -0.39
C ALA A 178 -5.81 20.48 -1.28
N ALA A 179 -4.66 20.87 -1.86
CA ALA A 179 -4.59 22.00 -2.78
C ALA A 179 -5.48 21.80 -4.02
N LEU A 180 -5.45 20.60 -4.60
CA LEU A 180 -6.27 20.24 -5.74
C LEU A 180 -7.76 20.16 -5.40
N LEU A 181 -8.13 19.63 -4.23
CA LEU A 181 -9.52 19.60 -3.78
C LEU A 181 -10.06 21.03 -3.58
N HIS A 182 -9.31 21.92 -2.93
CA HIS A 182 -9.68 23.33 -2.81
C HIS A 182 -9.82 24.02 -4.17
N TRP A 183 -8.88 23.78 -5.09
CA TRP A 183 -8.95 24.30 -6.44
C TRP A 183 -10.19 23.81 -7.18
N LEU A 184 -10.48 22.50 -7.13
CA LEU A 184 -11.65 21.92 -7.76
C LEU A 184 -12.97 22.47 -7.19
N GLU A 185 -13.09 22.60 -5.87
CA GLU A 185 -14.27 23.21 -5.25
C GLU A 185 -14.47 24.66 -5.71
N ARG A 186 -13.39 25.45 -5.74
CA ARG A 186 -13.41 26.86 -6.17
C ARG A 186 -13.82 27.03 -7.63
N GLU A 187 -13.39 26.13 -8.51
CA GLU A 187 -13.76 26.11 -9.93
C GLU A 187 -15.18 25.53 -10.18
N GLY A 188 -15.90 25.15 -9.11
CA GLY A 188 -17.28 24.68 -9.18
C GLY A 188 -17.44 23.22 -9.61
N TYR A 189 -16.41 22.39 -9.36
CA TYR A 189 -16.50 20.95 -9.57
C TYR A 189 -17.11 20.26 -8.35
N TRP A 190 -18.11 19.41 -8.59
CA TRP A 190 -18.83 18.67 -7.56
C TRP A 190 -19.68 17.55 -8.19
N PRO A 191 -19.85 16.38 -7.54
CA PRO A 191 -19.14 15.89 -6.36
C PRO A 191 -17.66 15.55 -6.62
N LEU A 192 -16.84 15.62 -5.56
CA LEU A 192 -15.43 15.25 -5.59
C LEU A 192 -15.21 13.87 -4.99
N GLY A 193 -14.22 13.13 -5.48
CA GLY A 193 -13.82 11.83 -4.94
C GLY A 193 -12.33 11.56 -5.15
N MET A 194 -11.81 10.52 -4.50
CA MET A 194 -10.41 10.10 -4.65
C MET A 194 -10.29 8.59 -4.88
N THR A 195 -9.31 8.21 -5.67
CA THR A 195 -8.97 6.80 -5.94
C THR A 195 -7.47 6.63 -6.17
N GLY A 196 -7.03 5.39 -6.08
CA GLY A 196 -5.69 4.98 -6.45
C GLY A 196 -5.54 3.47 -6.36
N ILE A 197 -4.50 2.95 -7.00
CA ILE A 197 -4.20 1.51 -7.02
C ILE A 197 -2.89 1.26 -6.26
N SER A 198 -2.89 0.23 -5.41
CA SER A 198 -1.73 -0.18 -4.62
C SER A 198 -1.18 0.96 -3.76
N MET A 199 0.08 1.37 -3.96
CA MET A 199 0.65 2.56 -3.32
C MET A 199 -0.23 3.80 -3.51
N GLY A 200 -0.82 4.00 -4.69
CA GLY A 200 -1.72 5.12 -4.95
C GLY A 200 -3.01 5.04 -4.13
N GLY A 201 -3.53 3.82 -3.90
CA GLY A 201 -4.70 3.61 -3.05
C GLY A 201 -4.38 3.93 -1.59
N HIS A 202 -3.20 3.54 -1.13
CA HIS A 202 -2.72 3.86 0.21
C HIS A 202 -2.54 5.38 0.41
N MET A 203 -1.91 6.05 -0.57
CA MET A 203 -1.77 7.52 -0.56
C MET A 203 -3.13 8.22 -0.61
N ALA A 204 -4.11 7.68 -1.34
CA ALA A 204 -5.45 8.27 -1.42
C ALA A 204 -6.15 8.18 -0.07
N SER A 205 -5.97 7.06 0.65
CA SER A 205 -6.44 6.92 2.04
C SER A 205 -5.82 7.95 2.96
N LEU A 206 -4.49 8.14 2.92
CA LEU A 206 -3.81 9.15 3.73
C LEU A 206 -4.24 10.59 3.39
N ALA A 207 -4.49 10.89 2.12
CA ALA A 207 -4.97 12.21 1.72
C ALA A 207 -6.40 12.47 2.25
N VAL A 208 -7.29 11.48 2.14
CA VAL A 208 -8.69 11.60 2.57
C VAL A 208 -8.83 11.67 4.08
N THR A 209 -8.02 10.94 4.87
CA THR A 209 -8.09 11.03 6.34
C THR A 209 -7.82 12.44 6.87
N ASN A 210 -7.05 13.24 6.12
CA ASN A 210 -6.70 14.61 6.48
C ASN A 210 -7.60 15.68 5.83
N TRP A 211 -8.54 15.29 4.98
CA TRP A 211 -9.50 16.21 4.38
C TRP A 211 -10.67 16.47 5.35
N PRO A 212 -11.08 17.75 5.59
CA PRO A 212 -12.07 18.08 6.62
C PRO A 212 -13.53 17.78 6.24
N LYS A 213 -13.81 17.38 4.99
CA LYS A 213 -15.19 17.15 4.51
C LYS A 213 -15.39 15.68 4.12
N PRO A 214 -16.63 15.15 4.20
CA PRO A 214 -16.93 13.84 3.65
C PRO A 214 -16.58 13.76 2.16
N ILE A 215 -15.82 12.74 1.78
CA ILE A 215 -15.38 12.51 0.40
C ILE A 215 -15.39 11.01 0.08
N PRO A 216 -16.01 10.57 -1.02
CA PRO A 216 -15.90 9.20 -1.49
C PRO A 216 -14.44 8.81 -1.79
N LEU A 217 -14.02 7.68 -1.24
CA LEU A 217 -12.70 7.09 -1.43
C LEU A 217 -12.86 5.67 -1.99
N VAL A 218 -12.16 5.37 -3.08
CA VAL A 218 -12.07 4.01 -3.65
C VAL A 218 -10.60 3.60 -3.72
N PRO A 219 -10.04 3.03 -2.64
CA PRO A 219 -8.65 2.60 -2.60
C PRO A 219 -8.56 1.14 -3.05
N CYS A 220 -7.96 0.89 -4.21
CA CYS A 220 -7.85 -0.44 -4.78
C CYS A 220 -6.51 -1.09 -4.42
N LEU A 221 -6.51 -2.37 -4.01
CA LEU A 221 -5.30 -3.13 -3.67
C LEU A 221 -4.38 -2.42 -2.65
N SER A 222 -4.97 -1.61 -1.76
CA SER A 222 -4.25 -0.81 -0.77
C SER A 222 -3.93 -1.64 0.47
N TRP A 223 -2.87 -1.26 1.19
CA TRP A 223 -2.56 -1.75 2.53
C TRP A 223 -2.75 -0.66 3.58
N SER A 224 -2.70 -1.02 4.85
CA SER A 224 -2.82 -0.08 5.98
C SER A 224 -1.51 0.61 6.35
N THR A 225 -0.36 0.12 5.86
CA THR A 225 0.99 0.66 6.13
C THR A 225 2.00 0.15 5.09
N ALA A 226 3.10 0.87 4.90
CA ALA A 226 4.24 0.42 4.11
C ALA A 226 5.11 -0.62 4.85
N SER A 227 5.02 -0.68 6.19
CA SER A 227 5.87 -1.52 7.04
C SER A 227 5.86 -2.99 6.61
N GLY A 228 4.68 -3.61 6.49
CA GLY A 228 4.54 -5.00 6.04
C GLY A 228 5.08 -5.21 4.62
N VAL A 229 4.91 -4.24 3.72
CA VAL A 229 5.33 -4.36 2.31
C VAL A 229 6.86 -4.49 2.20
N PHE A 230 7.60 -3.68 2.96
CA PHE A 230 9.06 -3.61 2.89
C PHE A 230 9.79 -4.53 3.88
N THR A 231 9.12 -5.04 4.92
CA THR A 231 9.78 -5.88 5.95
C THR A 231 9.49 -7.36 5.80
N THR A 232 8.26 -7.74 5.44
CA THR A 232 7.83 -9.14 5.31
C THR A 232 7.26 -9.48 3.93
N GLY A 233 6.80 -8.46 3.20
CA GLY A 233 6.15 -8.56 1.91
C GLY A 233 7.10 -8.81 0.75
N VAL A 234 6.54 -8.77 -0.46
CA VAL A 234 7.26 -9.09 -1.70
C VAL A 234 8.44 -8.14 -1.96
N LEU A 235 8.33 -6.87 -1.56
CA LEU A 235 9.38 -5.87 -1.74
C LEU A 235 10.53 -5.98 -0.72
N SER A 236 10.37 -6.76 0.35
CA SER A 236 11.42 -6.95 1.37
C SER A 236 12.75 -7.44 0.80
N LYS A 237 12.71 -8.23 -0.29
CA LYS A 237 13.91 -8.73 -0.98
C LYS A 237 14.59 -7.69 -1.87
N ALA A 238 13.87 -6.65 -2.28
CA ALA A 238 14.41 -5.55 -3.06
C ALA A 238 15.08 -4.49 -2.19
N VAL A 239 14.79 -4.44 -0.89
CA VAL A 239 15.44 -3.50 0.05
C VAL A 239 16.95 -3.80 0.15
N ASN A 240 17.77 -2.73 0.15
CA ASN A 240 19.20 -2.81 0.40
C ASN A 240 19.52 -2.90 1.90
N TRP A 241 19.17 -4.03 2.52
CA TRP A 241 19.38 -4.25 3.97
C TRP A 241 20.83 -4.07 4.41
N ARG A 242 21.80 -4.43 3.55
CA ARG A 242 23.22 -4.27 3.87
C ARG A 242 23.59 -2.80 4.15
N GLU A 243 23.05 -1.86 3.36
CA GLU A 243 23.32 -0.44 3.58
C GLU A 243 22.57 0.10 4.80
N LEU A 244 21.30 -0.32 4.98
CA LEU A 244 20.49 0.09 6.13
C LEU A 244 21.08 -0.39 7.46
N GLU A 245 21.50 -1.66 7.54
CA GLU A 245 22.15 -2.25 8.72
C GLU A 245 23.48 -1.55 9.01
N LYS A 246 24.27 -1.26 7.97
CA LYS A 246 25.54 -0.54 8.11
C LYS A 246 25.33 0.87 8.67
N GLN A 247 24.37 1.63 8.13
CA GLN A 247 24.10 2.99 8.60
C GLN A 247 23.56 2.99 10.03
N TYR A 248 22.63 2.07 10.34
CA TYR A 248 22.07 1.92 11.68
C TYR A 248 23.16 1.62 12.72
N ALA A 249 24.14 0.76 12.38
CA ALA A 249 25.25 0.42 13.28
C ALA A 249 26.31 1.52 13.41
N THR A 250 26.50 2.35 12.38
CA THR A 250 27.59 3.33 12.34
C THR A 250 27.18 4.68 12.92
N ASP A 251 25.92 5.05 12.77
CA ASP A 251 25.38 6.34 13.18
C ASP A 251 24.35 6.15 14.30
N THR A 252 24.78 6.43 15.53
CA THR A 252 23.96 6.21 16.73
C THR A 252 22.73 7.10 16.77
N VAL A 253 22.64 8.15 15.94
CA VAL A 253 21.48 9.05 15.88
C VAL A 253 20.20 8.29 15.53
N TYR A 254 20.27 7.23 14.70
CA TYR A 254 19.10 6.42 14.35
C TYR A 254 18.55 5.65 15.56
N GLU A 255 19.42 5.02 16.34
CA GLU A 255 19.05 4.26 17.53
C GLU A 255 18.68 5.18 18.70
N GLU A 256 19.51 6.17 19.01
CA GLU A 256 19.43 6.93 20.25
C GLU A 256 18.44 8.08 20.19
N GLU A 257 18.28 8.72 19.03
CA GLU A 257 17.44 9.91 18.88
C GLU A 257 16.18 9.62 18.07
N ILE A 258 16.32 9.10 16.85
CA ILE A 258 15.20 8.93 15.92
C ILE A 258 14.20 7.91 16.46
N THR A 259 14.68 6.80 17.03
CA THR A 259 13.80 5.78 17.63
C THR A 259 12.92 6.35 18.75
N ARG A 260 13.41 7.34 19.52
CA ARG A 260 12.63 7.97 20.61
C ARG A 260 11.53 8.89 20.09
N MET A 261 11.59 9.33 18.83
CA MET A 261 10.56 10.16 18.22
C MET A 261 9.36 9.36 17.69
N LEU A 262 9.56 8.05 17.47
CA LEU A 262 8.56 7.15 16.91
C LEU A 262 7.43 6.93 17.91
N GLU A 263 6.21 7.25 17.51
CA GLU A 263 5.00 6.91 18.25
C GLU A 263 4.54 5.53 17.80
N TYR A 264 5.14 4.49 18.37
CA TYR A 264 4.79 3.12 18.03
C TYR A 264 3.32 2.83 18.35
N CYS A 265 2.51 2.56 17.31
CA CYS A 265 1.07 2.30 17.47
C CYS A 265 0.75 0.90 18.05
N GLY A 266 1.75 0.07 18.37
CA GLY A 266 1.53 -1.21 19.03
C GLY A 266 0.99 -2.33 18.13
N MET A 267 0.64 -2.04 16.88
CA MET A 267 -0.21 -2.91 16.07
C MET A 267 0.54 -3.46 14.85
N ASP A 268 0.83 -4.77 14.86
CA ASP A 268 1.34 -5.47 13.69
C ASP A 268 0.22 -5.61 12.65
N SER A 269 0.14 -4.64 11.74
CA SER A 269 -0.82 -4.59 10.62
C SER A 269 -0.88 -5.88 9.81
N PHE A 270 0.23 -6.61 9.68
CA PHE A 270 0.28 -7.87 8.95
C PHE A 270 -0.44 -8.97 9.73
N ARG A 271 -0.22 -9.03 11.05
CA ARG A 271 -0.95 -9.92 11.95
C ARG A 271 -2.44 -9.56 11.99
N MET A 272 -2.79 -8.27 12.03
CA MET A 272 -4.19 -7.83 11.97
C MET A 272 -4.89 -8.25 10.67
N GLY A 273 -4.20 -8.14 9.52
CA GLY A 273 -4.74 -8.62 8.24
C GLY A 273 -4.98 -10.14 8.25
N GLN A 274 -4.06 -10.91 8.83
CA GLN A 274 -4.25 -12.36 8.99
C GLN A 274 -5.39 -12.70 9.94
N ASP A 275 -5.50 -12.00 11.06
CA ASP A 275 -6.53 -12.24 12.05
C ASP A 275 -7.91 -11.81 11.51
N PHE A 276 -8.00 -10.75 10.70
CA PHE A 276 -9.21 -10.37 9.98
C PHE A 276 -9.66 -11.48 9.00
N VAL A 277 -8.75 -12.04 8.21
CA VAL A 277 -9.05 -13.13 7.28
C VAL A 277 -9.48 -14.40 8.02
N LYS A 278 -8.84 -14.71 9.16
CA LYS A 278 -9.19 -15.86 10.00
C LYS A 278 -10.54 -15.68 10.71
N ASN A 279 -10.86 -14.45 11.10
CA ASN A 279 -12.03 -14.14 11.94
C ASN A 279 -13.23 -13.58 11.16
N SER A 280 -13.13 -13.39 9.83
CA SER A 280 -14.24 -13.01 8.95
C SER A 280 -14.68 -14.18 8.05
N PRO A 281 -15.40 -15.19 8.59
CA PRO A 281 -15.89 -16.32 7.80
C PRO A 281 -17.00 -15.94 6.80
N SER A 282 -17.70 -14.83 6.98
CA SER A 282 -18.89 -14.49 6.16
C SER A 282 -18.60 -13.92 4.77
N SER A 283 -17.37 -13.49 4.45
CA SER A 283 -17.02 -12.94 3.13
C SER A 283 -16.38 -13.95 2.17
N VAL A 284 -15.91 -15.09 2.68
CA VAL A 284 -15.30 -16.15 1.85
C VAL A 284 -16.32 -17.20 1.38
N ASP A 285 -17.45 -17.35 2.08
CA ASP A 285 -18.55 -18.24 1.67
C ASP A 285 -19.33 -17.74 0.45
N THR A 286 -19.09 -16.51 -0.01
CA THR A 286 -19.70 -16.00 -1.27
C THR A 286 -18.85 -16.32 -2.51
N LEU A 287 -17.65 -16.90 -2.34
CA LEU A 287 -16.76 -17.31 -3.43
C LEU A 287 -16.93 -18.80 -3.82
N SER A 288 -17.61 -19.59 -2.99
CA SER A 288 -17.90 -21.02 -3.24
C SER A 288 -19.02 -21.26 -4.26
N GLY A 289 -19.67 -20.21 -4.77
CA GLY A 289 -20.69 -20.28 -5.83
C GLY A 289 -20.15 -20.20 -7.26
N LEU A 290 -18.83 -20.24 -7.47
CA LEU A 290 -18.23 -20.34 -8.79
C LEU A 290 -17.99 -21.83 -9.09
N ASP A 291 -18.89 -22.45 -9.85
CA ASP A 291 -18.72 -23.82 -10.38
C ASP A 291 -17.46 -23.88 -11.25
N LEU A 292 -16.33 -24.25 -10.63
CA LEU A 292 -15.12 -24.65 -11.31
C LEU A 292 -15.25 -26.16 -11.63
N PRO A 293 -14.99 -26.59 -12.88
CA PRO A 293 -15.08 -28.00 -13.27
C PRO A 293 -14.26 -28.89 -12.33
N ALA A 294 -14.88 -29.98 -11.87
CA ALA A 294 -14.38 -30.91 -10.84
C ALA A 294 -13.07 -31.66 -11.20
N ASP A 295 -12.49 -31.40 -12.37
CA ASP A 295 -11.23 -32.03 -12.82
C ASP A 295 -9.96 -31.35 -12.29
N PHE A 296 -10.09 -30.28 -11.49
CA PHE A 296 -8.91 -29.57 -10.93
C PHE A 296 -8.53 -29.98 -9.50
N LEU A 297 -9.31 -30.85 -8.84
CA LEU A 297 -9.07 -31.27 -7.43
C LEU A 297 -8.66 -32.74 -7.26
N SER A 298 -8.40 -33.48 -8.33
CA SER A 298 -7.85 -34.84 -8.24
C SER A 298 -6.32 -34.82 -8.17
N MET A 299 -5.79 -34.70 -6.95
CA MET A 299 -4.39 -35.02 -6.66
C MET A 299 -4.16 -36.54 -6.80
N PRO A 300 -3.16 -37.02 -7.56
CA PRO A 300 -2.80 -38.44 -7.56
C PRO A 300 -2.17 -38.81 -6.21
N THR A 301 -2.76 -39.79 -5.53
CA THR A 301 -2.15 -40.45 -4.37
C THR A 301 -0.92 -41.24 -4.83
N PRO A 302 0.24 -41.15 -4.16
CA PRO A 302 1.36 -42.03 -4.44
C PRO A 302 1.00 -43.46 -4.03
N GLN A 303 0.93 -44.37 -5.01
CA GLN A 303 0.91 -45.80 -4.76
C GLN A 303 2.26 -46.22 -4.16
N ALA A 304 2.23 -46.74 -2.94
CA ALA A 304 3.38 -47.40 -2.33
C ALA A 304 3.67 -48.69 -3.12
N SER A 305 4.83 -48.74 -3.77
CA SER A 305 5.36 -49.96 -4.38
C SER A 305 5.81 -50.92 -3.29
N ALA A 306 5.17 -52.10 -3.28
CA ALA A 306 5.58 -53.24 -2.50
C ALA A 306 6.90 -53.81 -3.04
N LEU A 307 7.91 -53.92 -2.19
CA LEU A 307 9.01 -54.86 -2.35
C LEU A 307 9.19 -55.65 -1.05
N SER A 308 8.90 -56.94 -1.17
CA SER A 308 9.06 -58.01 -0.20
C SER A 308 10.52 -58.43 -0.02
N ALA A 309 10.96 -58.71 1.22
CA ALA A 309 11.74 -59.90 1.60
C ALA A 309 12.08 -59.93 3.11
N GLU A 310 11.57 -60.99 3.75
CA GLU A 310 12.22 -61.87 4.75
C GLU A 310 12.85 -61.34 6.07
N GLY A 311 12.37 -61.93 7.18
CA GLY A 311 13.27 -62.73 8.03
C GLY A 311 13.50 -62.34 9.50
N ARG A 312 12.80 -63.06 10.41
CA ARG A 312 13.20 -63.53 11.76
C ARG A 312 13.37 -62.54 12.93
N GLY A 313 12.62 -62.82 14.01
CA GLY A 313 13.22 -63.22 15.30
C GLY A 313 12.99 -62.38 16.58
N ARG A 314 11.96 -62.76 17.35
CA ARG A 314 11.88 -62.95 18.84
C ARG A 314 12.30 -61.87 19.88
N SER A 315 11.35 -61.65 20.82
CA SER A 315 11.42 -61.44 22.30
C SER A 315 12.05 -60.16 22.85
N GLY A 316 11.55 -59.46 23.88
CA GLY A 316 10.44 -59.68 24.82
C GLY A 316 10.44 -58.62 25.95
N GLY A 317 9.37 -58.56 26.77
CA GLY A 317 9.24 -57.86 28.07
C GLY A 317 8.55 -56.47 27.99
N GLN A 318 7.25 -56.32 28.35
CA GLN A 318 6.68 -56.04 29.70
C GLN A 318 7.29 -54.78 30.37
N ALA A 319 6.58 -53.79 30.93
CA ALA A 319 5.22 -53.72 31.49
C ALA A 319 4.78 -52.22 31.57
N SER A 320 3.53 -51.86 31.25
CA SER A 320 2.37 -51.58 32.15
C SER A 320 2.29 -50.16 32.79
N TRP A 321 1.39 -49.34 32.22
CA TRP A 321 0.32 -48.46 32.79
C TRP A 321 -0.04 -48.61 34.29
N PRO A 322 -0.69 -47.63 34.99
CA PRO A 322 -1.98 -47.00 34.61
C PRO A 322 -2.15 -45.47 34.89
N GLU A 323 -2.85 -44.75 34.00
CA GLU A 323 -4.27 -44.31 34.07
C GLU A 323 -4.70 -43.50 35.31
N ARG A 324 -5.22 -42.28 35.07
CA ARG A 324 -6.58 -41.87 35.51
C ARG A 324 -6.99 -40.57 34.79
N GLY A 325 -8.22 -40.54 34.26
CA GLY A 325 -8.76 -39.42 33.50
C GLY A 325 -9.97 -38.70 34.13
N CYS A 326 -10.60 -37.91 33.26
CA CYS A 326 -11.97 -37.36 33.28
C CYS A 326 -12.29 -36.12 34.15
N GLY A 327 -12.53 -35.01 33.44
CA GLY A 327 -13.86 -34.38 33.39
C GLY A 327 -14.10 -33.11 34.22
N GLY A 328 -14.73 -32.10 33.58
CA GLY A 328 -15.43 -31.00 34.25
C GLY A 328 -15.25 -29.66 33.54
N GLY A 329 -16.35 -29.08 33.05
CA GLY A 329 -16.34 -27.87 32.22
C GLY A 329 -16.55 -26.55 32.98
N LEU A 330 -16.88 -25.54 32.17
CA LEU A 330 -17.45 -24.21 32.47
C LEU A 330 -16.45 -23.04 32.58
N ASP A 331 -16.65 -22.05 31.70
CA ASP A 331 -16.08 -20.69 31.72
C ASP A 331 -16.44 -19.95 33.03
N PRO A 332 -15.68 -18.90 33.39
CA PRO A 332 -16.15 -17.55 33.03
C PRO A 332 -15.06 -16.55 32.63
N MET A 333 -15.49 -15.65 31.74
CA MET A 333 -14.90 -14.37 31.35
C MET A 333 -14.76 -13.40 32.56
N LEU A 334 -13.81 -12.45 32.41
CA LEU A 334 -13.61 -11.18 33.16
C LEU A 334 -12.64 -11.18 34.36
N SER A 335 -11.40 -10.75 34.13
CA SER A 335 -10.86 -9.47 34.64
C SER A 335 -9.33 -9.46 34.58
N ALA A 336 -8.76 -8.41 33.97
CA ALA A 336 -7.58 -7.69 34.46
C ALA A 336 -7.09 -6.76 33.35
N VAL A 337 -7.63 -5.55 33.36
CA VAL A 337 -6.91 -4.35 32.92
C VAL A 337 -5.67 -4.28 33.79
N SER A 338 -4.48 -4.43 33.19
CA SER A 338 -3.25 -3.95 33.82
C SER A 338 -2.34 -3.38 32.74
N SER A 339 -2.34 -2.06 32.70
CA SER A 339 -1.38 -1.21 32.01
C SER A 339 0.04 -1.66 32.35
N SER A 340 0.73 -2.30 31.41
CA SER A 340 2.15 -2.59 31.54
C SER A 340 2.88 -2.10 30.29
N ARG A 341 3.83 -1.20 30.55
CA ARG A 341 4.57 -0.34 29.63
C ARG A 341 5.48 -1.18 28.70
N PRO A 342 5.58 -0.85 27.39
CA PRO A 342 6.47 -1.55 26.46
C PRO A 342 7.98 -1.26 26.69
N HIS A 343 8.33 -0.39 27.64
CA HIS A 343 9.72 -0.08 27.99
C HIS A 343 10.48 -1.26 28.62
N LEU A 344 9.78 -2.30 29.12
CA LEU A 344 10.44 -3.44 29.78
C LEU A 344 10.90 -4.53 28.80
N ASP A 345 10.23 -4.70 27.65
CA ASP A 345 10.61 -5.72 26.66
C ASP A 345 11.93 -5.39 25.95
N MET A 346 12.22 -4.10 25.74
CA MET A 346 13.50 -3.65 25.16
C MET A 346 14.68 -3.84 26.13
N LEU A 347 14.44 -3.71 27.45
CA LEU A 347 15.47 -3.91 28.47
C LEU A 347 15.69 -5.39 28.81
N THR A 348 14.66 -6.23 28.69
CA THR A 348 14.78 -7.68 28.96
C THR A 348 15.54 -8.41 27.85
N ALA A 349 15.50 -7.90 26.61
CA ALA A 349 16.34 -8.38 25.51
C ALA A 349 17.84 -8.15 25.76
N ARG A 350 18.21 -7.15 26.59
CA ARG A 350 19.60 -6.78 26.87
C ARG A 350 20.35 -7.82 27.72
N ASN A 351 19.63 -8.59 28.55
CA ASN A 351 20.25 -9.54 29.49
C ASN A 351 20.33 -10.99 28.99
N VAL A 352 19.80 -11.31 27.80
CA VAL A 352 19.86 -12.67 27.21
C VAL A 352 20.78 -12.71 25.96
N ALA A 353 21.31 -11.56 25.53
CA ALA A 353 22.07 -11.41 24.29
C ALA A 353 23.58 -11.71 24.40
N GLU A 354 24.12 -12.01 25.59
CA GLU A 354 25.57 -12.11 25.77
C GLU A 354 26.25 -13.33 25.12
N GLN A 355 25.53 -14.23 24.45
CA GLN A 355 26.15 -15.39 23.79
C GLN A 355 25.57 -15.79 22.41
N ARG A 356 24.94 -14.87 21.66
CA ARG A 356 24.47 -15.18 20.28
C ARG A 356 24.86 -14.11 19.26
N GLN A 357 25.82 -14.48 18.39
CA GLN A 357 26.13 -13.92 17.07
C GLN A 357 25.68 -12.46 16.82
N PRO A 358 26.59 -11.46 16.93
CA PRO A 358 26.29 -10.02 16.78
C PRO A 358 25.57 -9.63 15.48
N HIS A 359 25.75 -10.42 14.42
CA HIS A 359 25.09 -10.17 13.13
C HIS A 359 23.57 -10.44 13.15
N ARG A 360 23.08 -11.36 13.99
CA ARG A 360 21.64 -11.65 14.08
C ARG A 360 20.88 -10.62 14.92
N SER A 361 21.52 -9.95 15.87
CA SER A 361 20.91 -8.86 16.64
C SER A 361 20.74 -7.60 15.79
N LEU A 362 21.79 -7.17 15.07
CA LEU A 362 21.75 -5.96 14.25
C LEU A 362 20.69 -6.02 13.14
N GLN A 363 20.56 -7.17 12.48
CA GLN A 363 19.51 -7.37 11.48
C GLN A 363 18.11 -7.26 12.09
N HIS A 364 17.92 -7.79 13.31
CA HIS A 364 16.64 -7.73 14.00
C HIS A 364 16.31 -6.30 14.45
N GLU A 365 17.29 -5.57 14.97
CA GLU A 365 17.18 -4.17 15.37
C GLU A 365 16.88 -3.26 14.18
N SER A 366 17.64 -3.39 13.08
CA SER A 366 17.42 -2.61 11.85
C SER A 366 16.05 -2.89 11.23
N LEU A 367 15.57 -4.14 11.31
CA LEU A 367 14.22 -4.52 10.88
C LEU A 367 13.15 -3.90 11.79
N GLY A 368 13.35 -3.91 13.11
CA GLY A 368 12.48 -3.26 14.08
C GLY A 368 12.40 -1.76 13.86
N PHE A 369 13.54 -1.12 13.61
CA PHE A 369 13.65 0.28 13.25
C PHE A 369 12.91 0.59 11.94
N MET A 370 13.11 -0.22 10.89
CA MET A 370 12.36 -0.09 9.63
C MET A 370 10.85 -0.11 9.86
N LYS A 371 10.37 -1.06 10.68
CA LYS A 371 8.93 -1.16 11.00
C LYS A 371 8.44 0.10 11.69
N GLY A 372 9.13 0.54 12.74
CA GLY A 372 8.76 1.74 13.50
C GLY A 372 8.73 2.99 12.62
N VAL A 373 9.78 3.23 11.83
CA VAL A 373 9.90 4.37 10.94
C VAL A 373 8.83 4.36 9.84
N MET A 374 8.54 3.19 9.24
CA MET A 374 7.47 3.04 8.26
C MET A 374 6.09 3.26 8.86
N ASP A 375 5.81 2.63 10.00
CA ASP A 375 4.50 2.75 10.66
C ASP A 375 4.25 4.18 11.15
N GLU A 376 5.28 4.86 11.67
CA GLU A 376 5.20 6.27 12.04
C GLU A 376 4.61 7.09 10.90
N CYS A 377 5.14 7.01 9.68
CA CYS A 377 4.71 7.89 8.60
C CYS A 377 3.58 7.34 7.72
N THR A 378 3.29 6.04 7.75
CA THR A 378 2.40 5.41 6.77
C THR A 378 1.24 4.64 7.38
N HIS A 379 1.27 4.29 8.67
CA HIS A 379 0.18 3.52 9.25
C HIS A 379 -1.09 4.38 9.37
N ILE A 380 -2.19 3.99 8.71
CA ILE A 380 -3.41 4.80 8.65
C ILE A 380 -3.96 5.13 10.05
N ALA A 381 -3.82 4.25 11.03
CA ALA A 381 -4.26 4.49 12.41
C ALA A 381 -3.53 5.64 13.13
N ASN A 382 -2.39 6.08 12.60
CA ASN A 382 -1.66 7.23 13.10
C ASN A 382 -2.18 8.57 12.54
N PHE A 383 -3.17 8.50 11.64
CA PHE A 383 -3.89 9.63 11.09
C PHE A 383 -5.27 9.70 11.71
N SER A 384 -5.86 10.89 11.67
CA SER A 384 -7.20 11.12 12.24
C SER A 384 -8.23 10.15 11.65
N GLY A 385 -8.95 9.45 12.52
CA GLY A 385 -9.98 8.47 12.15
C GLY A 385 -11.16 9.10 11.41
N GLU A 386 -12.01 8.28 10.81
CA GLU A 386 -13.16 8.73 10.01
C GLU A 386 -14.02 9.80 10.72
N MET A 387 -14.60 10.72 9.95
CA MET A 387 -15.53 11.72 10.50
C MET A 387 -16.71 10.99 11.18
N PRO A 388 -16.99 11.25 12.48
CA PRO A 388 -18.09 10.61 13.19
C PRO A 388 -19.43 10.88 12.49
N GLY A 389 -20.22 9.83 12.26
CA GLY A 389 -21.60 9.94 11.73
C GLY A 389 -21.77 9.76 10.21
N HIS A 390 -20.71 9.48 9.45
CA HIS A 390 -20.78 9.31 7.99
C HIS A 390 -20.19 8.00 7.44
N SER A 391 -19.93 7.02 8.30
CA SER A 391 -19.47 5.68 7.91
C SER A 391 -20.62 4.87 7.29
N GLN A 392 -21.03 5.21 6.06
CA GLN A 392 -21.39 4.15 5.15
C GLN A 392 -20.11 3.76 4.42
N VAL A 393 -19.41 2.75 4.96
CA VAL A 393 -18.59 1.87 4.11
C VAL A 393 -19.59 1.15 3.22
N THR A 394 -20.05 1.83 2.19
CA THR A 394 -20.83 1.21 1.14
C THR A 394 -19.85 0.35 0.39
N HIS A 395 -19.79 -0.95 0.72
CA HIS A 395 -19.40 -1.94 -0.28
C HIS A 395 -20.18 -1.56 -1.54
N LEU A 396 -19.49 -1.06 -2.57
CA LEU A 396 -20.06 -0.51 -3.79
C LEU A 396 -20.97 -1.56 -4.46
N LYS A 397 -22.22 -1.64 -3.98
CA LYS A 397 -23.28 -2.48 -4.53
C LYS A 397 -24.62 -1.74 -4.62
N SER A 398 -24.79 -0.52 -4.10
CA SER A 398 -26.15 0.07 -4.06
C SER A 398 -26.30 1.60 -4.14
N MET A 399 -25.29 2.38 -4.52
CA MET A 399 -25.49 3.83 -4.81
C MET A 399 -25.27 4.18 -6.28
N PHE A 400 -25.94 3.45 -7.17
CA PHE A 400 -26.25 3.87 -8.53
C PHE A 400 -27.64 3.30 -8.87
N PRO A 401 -28.66 4.12 -9.19
CA PRO A 401 -29.95 3.59 -9.63
C PRO A 401 -29.82 3.17 -11.08
N PHE A 402 -29.17 2.03 -11.33
CA PHE A 402 -29.19 1.38 -12.62
C PHE A 402 -29.33 -0.12 -12.41
N SER A 403 -30.50 -0.63 -12.77
CA SER A 403 -30.68 -2.01 -13.18
C SER A 403 -29.72 -2.30 -14.33
N LEU A 404 -28.61 -2.96 -14.05
CA LEU A 404 -27.80 -3.62 -15.07
C LEU A 404 -28.72 -4.59 -15.84
N PRO A 405 -28.82 -4.51 -17.17
CA PRO A 405 -29.34 -5.63 -17.94
C PRO A 405 -28.51 -6.86 -17.59
N ARG A 406 -29.16 -8.01 -17.42
CA ARG A 406 -28.47 -9.31 -17.30
C ARG A 406 -27.59 -9.51 -18.53
N VAL A 407 -26.35 -9.05 -18.48
CA VAL A 407 -25.29 -9.48 -19.38
C VAL A 407 -24.64 -10.63 -18.66
N THR A 408 -24.92 -11.83 -19.16
CA THR A 408 -24.23 -13.07 -18.81
C THR A 408 -22.74 -12.81 -18.89
N ALA A 409 -22.08 -12.74 -17.73
CA ALA A 409 -20.64 -12.60 -17.62
C ALA A 409 -19.98 -13.86 -18.21
N THR A 410 -19.63 -13.78 -19.49
CA THR A 410 -18.73 -14.73 -20.12
C THR A 410 -17.31 -14.40 -19.70
N ALA A 411 -16.44 -15.41 -19.69
CA ALA A 411 -15.05 -15.40 -19.21
C ALA A 411 -14.14 -14.23 -19.67
N GLY A 412 -14.58 -13.36 -20.57
CA GLY A 412 -13.81 -12.23 -21.10
C GLY A 412 -13.48 -11.12 -20.09
N ALA A 413 -14.29 -10.91 -19.04
CA ALA A 413 -14.00 -9.85 -18.07
C ALA A 413 -12.77 -10.18 -17.20
N TRP A 414 -12.65 -11.44 -16.74
CA TRP A 414 -11.47 -11.92 -16.01
C TRP A 414 -10.20 -11.95 -16.88
N TRP A 415 -10.34 -12.26 -18.16
CA TRP A 415 -9.27 -12.12 -19.14
C TRP A 415 -8.80 -10.66 -19.29
N LEU A 416 -9.68 -9.68 -19.15
CA LEU A 416 -9.31 -8.26 -19.19
C LEU A 416 -8.51 -7.83 -17.94
N TRP A 417 -8.81 -8.39 -16.77
CA TRP A 417 -8.07 -8.13 -15.52
C TRP A 417 -6.71 -8.82 -15.50
N VAL A 418 -6.63 -10.06 -15.99
CA VAL A 418 -5.36 -10.76 -16.23
C VAL A 418 -4.54 -10.07 -17.32
N GLN A 419 -5.17 -9.52 -18.37
CA GLN A 419 -4.50 -8.68 -19.36
C GLN A 419 -4.01 -7.36 -18.77
N LEU A 420 -4.73 -6.77 -17.81
CA LEU A 420 -4.29 -5.55 -17.12
C LEU A 420 -3.09 -5.83 -16.22
N ASP A 421 -3.11 -6.94 -15.48
CA ASP A 421 -1.96 -7.43 -14.71
C ASP A 421 -0.80 -7.80 -15.64
N LEU A 422 -1.01 -8.54 -16.73
CA LEU A 422 0.01 -8.89 -17.72
C LEU A 422 0.54 -7.66 -18.49
N ALA A 423 -0.27 -6.62 -18.71
CA ALA A 423 0.16 -5.34 -19.27
C ALA A 423 0.97 -4.51 -18.27
N ILE A 424 0.65 -4.60 -16.97
CA ILE A 424 1.50 -4.10 -15.87
C ILE A 424 2.83 -4.89 -15.84
N MET A 425 2.81 -6.19 -16.14
CA MET A 425 3.98 -7.09 -16.14
C MET A 425 4.90 -6.89 -17.35
N SER A 426 4.36 -6.76 -18.57
CA SER A 426 5.12 -6.48 -19.81
C SER A 426 5.95 -5.20 -19.69
N HIS A 427 5.43 -4.20 -18.98
CA HIS A 427 6.05 -2.88 -18.91
C HIS A 427 6.81 -2.55 -17.63
N LEU A 428 6.85 -3.43 -16.63
CA LEU A 428 7.91 -3.37 -15.60
C LEU A 428 9.28 -3.78 -16.20
N LEU A 429 9.29 -4.39 -17.39
CA LEU A 429 10.42 -5.19 -17.89
C LEU A 429 10.78 -5.03 -19.38
N ASP A 430 10.02 -4.29 -20.19
CA ASP A 430 10.19 -4.23 -21.67
C ASP A 430 10.21 -5.62 -22.34
N ILE A 431 9.19 -6.45 -22.09
CA ILE A 431 9.04 -7.77 -22.73
C ILE A 431 7.81 -7.79 -23.64
N ASP A 432 7.98 -8.34 -24.85
CA ASP A 432 6.94 -8.51 -25.88
C ASP A 432 5.81 -9.44 -25.41
N VAL A 433 4.59 -8.93 -25.44
CA VAL A 433 3.36 -9.53 -24.91
C VAL A 433 3.00 -10.84 -25.62
N MET A 434 3.36 -10.97 -26.91
CA MET A 434 3.03 -12.17 -27.70
C MET A 434 3.90 -13.38 -27.33
N SER A 435 5.14 -13.14 -26.91
CA SER A 435 6.01 -14.20 -26.36
C SER A 435 5.50 -14.67 -24.99
N LEU A 436 5.01 -13.74 -24.17
CA LEU A 436 4.51 -13.97 -22.81
C LEU A 436 3.24 -14.85 -22.79
N LEU A 437 2.37 -14.71 -23.80
CA LEU A 437 1.17 -15.53 -23.95
C LEU A 437 1.47 -16.97 -24.39
N THR A 438 2.57 -17.18 -25.11
CA THR A 438 2.93 -18.50 -25.66
C THR A 438 3.54 -19.42 -24.59
N GLU A 439 4.30 -18.88 -23.62
CA GLU A 439 4.86 -19.64 -22.48
C GLU A 439 3.86 -19.92 -21.35
N ILE A 440 2.74 -19.18 -21.27
CA ILE A 440 1.70 -19.40 -20.25
C ILE A 440 0.66 -20.43 -20.73
N LEU A 441 0.56 -20.64 -22.04
CA LEU A 441 -0.39 -21.58 -22.67
C LEU A 441 0.24 -22.94 -23.03
N CYS A 442 1.51 -23.18 -22.70
CA CYS A 442 2.20 -24.48 -22.76
C CYS A 442 2.69 -24.83 -21.36
#